data_AF-A0A1S3R4E8-F1
#
_entry.id   AF-A0A1S3R4E8-F1
#
_cell.length_a   1.000
_cell.length_b   1.000
_cell.length_c   1.000
_cell.angle_alpha   90.00
_cell.angle_beta   90.00
_cell.angle_gamma   90.00
#
_symmetry.space_group_name_H-M   'P 1'
#
loop_
_entity.id
_entity.type
_entity.pdbx_description
1 polymer ?
#
loop_
_entity_poly.entity_id
_entity_poly.type
_entity_poly.pdbx_seq_one_letter_code
_entity_poly.pdbx_strand_id
1 'polypeptide(L)'
;MCCCYSVLQDPVVDHSLSCLKNSTSDMSNTYATALLAYTFTLAGDMETRARLLQHLDTISFQEGGLLHWSQSSSETSPSLEVEISSYVLLASLSASSRSTSDLGYASRIVRWLVRQQNAYGGFSSTQDTVVALQALALYSTRVFSRGGASTVTLRSPSGERCLFHVNQNNKLLYQERALQDTEGKYSVEVKGSACASVQVVLHYNVPTPTRSTTLSIQVTPEVDCNIKSLRPRVTLKLQSR
;
A
#
# COMPACT_ATOMS: atom_id res chain seq x y z
N MET A 1 18.16 5.96 17.04
CA MET A 1 17.23 7.11 17.12
C MET A 1 18.04 8.32 16.69
N CYS A 2 18.00 8.69 15.41
CA CYS A 2 18.67 9.91 14.96
C CYS A 2 17.82 11.09 15.41
N CYS A 3 18.35 11.92 16.30
CA CYS A 3 17.71 13.13 16.78
C CYS A 3 17.69 14.20 15.67
N CYS A 4 16.61 14.29 14.90
CA CYS A 4 16.32 15.43 14.02
C CYS A 4 15.64 16.57 14.77
N TYR A 5 16.15 16.96 15.95
CA TYR A 5 15.53 18.02 16.76
C TYR A 5 15.80 19.45 16.25
N SER A 6 16.55 19.62 15.15
CA SER A 6 16.95 20.94 14.64
C SER A 6 16.54 21.22 13.17
N VAL A 7 15.72 20.38 12.54
CA VAL A 7 15.38 20.56 11.11
C VAL A 7 14.54 21.83 10.88
N LEU A 8 13.79 22.28 11.88
CA LEU A 8 12.95 23.49 11.81
C LEU A 8 13.72 24.81 11.99
N GLN A 9 15.02 24.77 12.28
CA GLN A 9 15.87 25.96 12.36
C GLN A 9 16.73 26.16 11.11
N ASP A 10 16.64 25.25 10.14
CA ASP A 10 17.34 25.38 8.88
C ASP A 10 16.62 26.42 7.99
N PRO A 11 17.30 27.51 7.57
CA PRO A 11 16.67 28.58 6.81
C PRO A 11 16.16 28.10 5.44
N VAL A 12 16.75 27.04 4.85
CA VAL A 12 16.25 26.48 3.59
C VAL A 12 14.94 25.74 3.81
N VAL A 13 14.83 24.98 4.90
CA VAL A 13 13.60 24.28 5.28
C VAL A 13 12.48 25.28 5.60
N ASP A 14 12.79 26.33 6.37
CA ASP A 14 11.80 27.36 6.75
C ASP A 14 11.25 28.11 5.52
N HIS A 15 12.13 28.59 4.62
CA HIS A 15 11.68 29.24 3.39
C HIS A 15 10.87 28.29 2.49
N SER A 16 11.24 27.01 2.43
CA SER A 16 10.51 26.01 1.66
C SER A 16 9.12 25.76 2.22
N LEU A 17 8.98 25.64 3.55
CA LEU A 17 7.68 25.48 4.22
C LEU A 17 6.79 26.71 4.00
N SER A 18 7.36 27.92 4.04
CA SER A 18 6.65 29.16 3.75
C SER A 18 6.13 29.19 2.31
N CYS A 19 6.95 28.77 1.34
CA CYS A 19 6.52 28.63 -0.06
C CYS A 19 5.37 27.61 -0.20
N LEU A 20 5.52 26.42 0.37
CA LEU A 20 4.51 25.37 0.33
C LEU A 20 3.20 25.80 0.99
N LYS A 21 3.25 26.61 2.06
CA LYS A 21 2.07 27.11 2.76
C LYS A 21 1.21 27.98 1.87
N ASN A 22 1.80 28.79 0.99
CA ASN A 22 1.05 29.59 0.02
C ASN A 22 0.31 28.73 -1.01
N SER A 23 0.84 27.56 -1.36
CA SER A 23 0.23 26.61 -2.31
C SER A 23 -0.94 25.82 -1.71
N THR A 24 -1.14 25.84 -0.39
CA THR A 24 -2.26 25.14 0.28
C THR A 24 -3.64 25.78 0.05
N SER A 25 -3.71 26.87 -0.72
CA SER A 25 -4.97 27.47 -1.15
C SER A 25 -5.66 26.67 -2.26
N ASP A 26 -4.88 26.00 -3.11
CA ASP A 26 -5.37 25.08 -4.14
C ASP A 26 -5.17 23.63 -3.68
N MET A 27 -6.29 22.97 -3.38
CA MET A 27 -6.34 21.56 -2.95
C MET A 27 -7.03 20.67 -4.00
N SER A 28 -6.96 21.06 -5.28
CA SER A 28 -7.51 20.30 -6.40
C SER A 28 -6.76 18.98 -6.65
N ASN A 29 -5.45 18.95 -6.37
CA ASN A 29 -4.63 17.77 -6.50
C ASN A 29 -4.56 16.98 -5.18
N THR A 30 -5.21 15.81 -5.15
CA THR A 30 -5.28 14.98 -3.95
C THR A 30 -3.91 14.48 -3.49
N TYR A 31 -3.02 14.14 -4.44
CA TYR A 31 -1.66 13.70 -4.14
C TYR A 31 -0.83 14.78 -3.47
N ALA A 32 -0.81 15.98 -4.05
CA ALA A 32 -0.10 17.12 -3.46
C ALA A 32 -0.67 17.45 -2.07
N THR A 33 -1.99 17.41 -1.91
CA THR A 33 -2.66 17.68 -0.63
C THR A 33 -2.24 16.68 0.45
N ALA A 34 -2.21 15.37 0.15
CA ALA A 34 -1.77 14.33 1.09
C ALA A 34 -0.30 14.50 1.48
N LEU A 35 0.57 14.79 0.51
CA LEU A 35 1.99 15.03 0.76
C LEU A 35 2.23 16.27 1.62
N LEU A 36 1.51 17.36 1.36
CA LEU A 36 1.54 18.58 2.17
C LEU A 36 1.02 18.31 3.59
N ALA A 37 -0.05 17.53 3.75
CA ALA A 37 -0.57 17.17 5.07
C ALA A 37 0.49 16.46 5.90
N TYR A 38 1.22 15.50 5.31
CA TYR A 38 2.32 14.83 5.99
C TYR A 38 3.50 15.76 6.26
N THR A 39 3.88 16.59 5.28
CA THR A 39 4.97 17.58 5.40
C THR A 39 4.73 18.53 6.59
N PHE A 40 3.55 19.13 6.66
CA PHE A 40 3.21 20.03 7.77
C PHE A 40 3.00 19.28 9.11
N THR A 41 2.65 18.00 9.07
CA THR A 41 2.69 17.15 10.28
C THR A 41 4.11 17.01 10.81
N LEU A 42 5.09 16.73 9.95
CA LEU A 42 6.50 16.63 10.34
C LEU A 42 7.06 17.98 10.78
N ALA A 43 6.59 19.07 10.17
CA ALA A 43 7.03 20.42 10.52
C ALA A 43 6.40 20.98 11.81
N GLY A 44 5.40 20.30 12.38
CA GLY A 44 4.70 20.76 13.58
C GLY A 44 3.66 21.88 13.34
N ASP A 45 3.37 22.24 12.09
CA ASP A 45 2.29 23.19 11.74
C ASP A 45 0.93 22.45 11.78
N MET A 46 0.42 22.28 13.00
CA MET A 46 -0.79 21.49 13.25
C MET A 46 -2.06 22.14 12.70
N GLU A 47 -2.09 23.46 12.52
CA GLU A 47 -3.22 24.19 11.93
C GLU A 47 -3.33 23.90 10.43
N THR A 48 -2.24 24.06 9.69
CA THR A 48 -2.20 23.79 8.25
C THR A 48 -2.48 22.32 7.98
N ARG A 49 -1.87 21.42 8.77
CA ARG A 49 -2.15 19.99 8.76
C ARG A 49 -3.65 19.70 8.93
N ALA A 50 -4.29 20.26 9.95
CA ALA A 50 -5.69 19.97 10.27
C ALA A 50 -6.61 20.37 9.11
N ARG A 51 -6.40 21.54 8.51
CA ARG A 51 -7.16 22.00 7.34
C ARG A 51 -6.99 21.06 6.14
N LEU A 52 -5.76 20.62 5.85
CA LEU A 52 -5.49 19.70 4.74
C LEU A 52 -6.15 18.32 4.96
N LEU A 53 -6.05 17.76 6.18
CA LEU A 53 -6.70 16.50 6.52
C LEU A 53 -8.23 16.60 6.50
N GLN A 54 -8.79 17.72 6.94
CA GLN A 54 -10.23 17.97 6.85
C GLN A 54 -10.71 17.95 5.39
N HIS A 55 -9.99 18.63 4.50
CA HIS A 55 -10.30 18.58 3.06
C HIS A 55 -10.20 17.16 2.51
N LEU A 56 -9.11 16.44 2.80
CA LEU A 56 -8.93 15.04 2.38
C LEU A 56 -10.08 14.15 2.87
N ASP A 57 -10.58 14.35 4.08
CA ASP A 57 -11.71 13.56 4.59
C ASP A 57 -12.98 13.73 3.74
N THR A 58 -13.24 14.96 3.24
CA THR A 58 -14.41 15.25 2.39
C THR A 58 -14.39 14.56 1.02
N ILE A 59 -13.20 14.23 0.51
CA ILE A 59 -13.02 13.60 -0.81
C ILE A 59 -12.59 12.13 -0.70
N SER A 60 -12.71 11.55 0.49
CA SER A 60 -12.31 10.16 0.76
C SER A 60 -13.31 9.15 0.19
N PHE A 61 -12.80 8.01 -0.28
CA PHE A 61 -13.62 6.89 -0.71
C PHE A 61 -13.89 5.97 0.49
N GLN A 62 -15.18 5.84 0.84
CA GLN A 62 -15.64 5.08 2.01
C GLN A 62 -16.56 3.93 1.59
N GLU A 63 -16.05 2.70 1.64
CA GLU A 63 -16.83 1.50 1.31
C GLU A 63 -16.50 0.36 2.26
N GLY A 64 -17.52 -0.33 2.80
CA GLY A 64 -17.32 -1.52 3.63
C GLY A 64 -16.46 -1.29 4.90
N GLY A 65 -16.45 -0.06 5.43
CA GLY A 65 -15.59 0.32 6.56
C GLY A 65 -14.12 0.51 6.18
N LEU A 66 -13.77 0.50 4.90
CA LEU A 66 -12.47 0.88 4.38
C LEU A 66 -12.42 2.39 4.12
N LEU A 67 -11.21 2.91 4.00
CA LEU A 67 -10.96 4.32 3.70
C LEU A 67 -9.72 4.42 2.81
N HIS A 68 -9.83 5.15 1.70
CA HIS A 68 -8.72 5.41 0.80
C HIS A 68 -8.96 6.67 -0.03
N TRP A 69 -7.94 7.05 -0.79
CA TRP A 69 -7.95 8.22 -1.67
C TRP A 69 -7.41 7.87 -3.04
N SER A 70 -7.97 8.51 -4.05
CA SER A 70 -7.48 8.48 -5.43
C SER A 70 -7.44 9.90 -5.98
N GLN A 71 -6.71 10.08 -7.08
CA GLN A 71 -6.72 11.34 -7.81
C GLN A 71 -7.97 11.42 -8.70
N SER A 72 -8.64 12.56 -8.73
CA SER A 72 -9.88 12.75 -9.50
C SER A 72 -9.69 12.90 -11.02
N SER A 73 -8.44 12.85 -11.52
CA SER A 73 -8.12 12.98 -12.95
C SER A 73 -8.14 11.62 -13.67
N SER A 74 -8.04 11.65 -15.00
CA SER A 74 -7.86 10.45 -15.85
C SER A 74 -6.59 9.64 -15.57
N GLU A 75 -5.80 10.03 -14.56
CA GLU A 75 -4.54 9.41 -14.14
C GLU A 75 -4.71 8.65 -12.83
N THR A 76 -5.71 7.78 -12.75
CA THR A 76 -5.83 6.83 -11.64
C THR A 76 -4.92 5.64 -11.89
N SER A 77 -4.02 5.35 -10.95
CA SER A 77 -3.26 4.10 -10.92
C SER A 77 -3.31 3.51 -9.51
N PRO A 78 -3.34 2.17 -9.37
CA PRO A 78 -3.31 1.52 -8.06
C PRO A 78 -2.11 1.97 -7.21
N SER A 79 -0.95 2.20 -7.85
CA SER A 79 0.24 2.73 -7.18
C SER A 79 0.01 4.11 -6.57
N LEU A 80 -0.66 5.01 -7.31
CA LEU A 80 -0.91 6.37 -6.84
C LEU A 80 -1.89 6.36 -5.66
N GLU A 81 -2.95 5.54 -5.71
CA GLU A 81 -3.92 5.43 -4.61
C GLU A 81 -3.29 4.93 -3.31
N VAL A 82 -2.40 3.93 -3.43
CA VAL A 82 -1.61 3.41 -2.30
C VAL A 82 -0.73 4.49 -1.71
N GLU A 83 0.00 5.23 -2.54
CA GLU A 83 0.90 6.29 -2.07
C GLU A 83 0.14 7.42 -1.38
N ILE A 84 -0.94 7.94 -1.99
CA ILE A 84 -1.79 8.98 -1.40
C ILE A 84 -2.31 8.52 -0.04
N SER A 85 -2.94 7.35 0.01
CA SER A 85 -3.55 6.83 1.23
C SER A 85 -2.52 6.59 2.33
N SER A 86 -1.30 6.22 1.96
CA SER A 86 -0.19 6.04 2.89
C SER A 86 0.30 7.36 3.49
N TYR A 87 0.39 8.43 2.69
CA TYR A 87 0.68 9.76 3.23
C TYR A 87 -0.39 10.28 4.17
N VAL A 88 -1.68 10.06 3.84
CA VAL A 88 -2.77 10.42 4.77
C VAL A 88 -2.62 9.65 6.08
N LEU A 89 -2.36 8.34 6.03
CA LEU A 89 -2.13 7.53 7.23
C LEU A 89 -0.94 8.05 8.06
N LEU A 90 0.18 8.40 7.42
CA LEU A 90 1.34 8.97 8.08
C LEU A 90 1.03 10.32 8.73
N ALA A 91 0.31 11.21 8.03
CA ALA A 91 -0.10 12.51 8.55
C ALA A 91 -1.08 12.37 9.74
N SER A 92 -2.02 11.43 9.67
CA SER A 92 -2.97 11.14 10.74
C SER A 92 -2.25 10.59 11.98
N LEU A 93 -1.29 9.68 11.81
CA LEU A 93 -0.63 9.01 12.93
C LEU A 93 0.54 9.77 13.52
N SER A 94 1.26 10.58 12.76
CA SER A 94 2.51 11.21 13.24
C SER A 94 2.28 12.31 14.29
N ALA A 95 1.04 12.77 14.46
CA ALA A 95 0.68 13.68 15.55
C ALA A 95 0.74 12.98 16.92
N SER A 96 1.04 13.76 17.96
CA SER A 96 1.25 13.27 19.34
C SER A 96 -0.02 12.75 20.03
N SER A 97 -1.22 12.95 19.47
CA SER A 97 -2.48 12.49 20.05
C SER A 97 -2.68 10.99 19.80
N ARG A 98 -2.96 10.25 20.88
CA ARG A 98 -3.31 8.82 20.85
C ARG A 98 -4.77 8.62 21.25
N SER A 99 -5.71 9.23 20.54
CA SER A 99 -7.12 8.94 20.81
C SER A 99 -7.51 7.59 20.20
N THR A 100 -8.43 6.88 20.84
CA THR A 100 -8.99 5.62 20.31
C THR A 100 -9.73 5.84 18.99
N SER A 101 -10.33 7.02 18.80
CA SER A 101 -10.93 7.45 17.54
C SER A 101 -9.91 7.57 16.41
N ASP A 102 -8.71 8.12 16.69
CA ASP A 102 -7.64 8.25 15.68
C ASP A 102 -7.15 6.87 15.22
N LEU A 103 -7.04 5.92 16.15
CA LEU A 103 -6.68 4.53 15.82
C LEU A 103 -7.80 3.83 15.04
N GLY A 104 -9.06 4.10 15.38
CA GLY A 104 -10.22 3.63 14.62
C GLY A 104 -10.18 4.12 13.16
N TYR A 105 -9.95 5.42 12.96
CA TYR A 105 -9.78 6.03 11.64
C TYR A 105 -8.62 5.39 10.85
N ALA A 106 -7.43 5.36 11.47
CA ALA A 106 -6.24 4.77 10.87
C ALA A 106 -6.42 3.28 10.50
N SER A 107 -7.15 2.51 11.33
CA SER A 107 -7.42 1.10 11.06
C SER A 107 -8.20 0.88 9.76
N ARG A 108 -9.07 1.82 9.38
CA ARG A 108 -9.83 1.75 8.12
C ARG A 108 -8.92 1.88 6.90
N ILE A 109 -7.93 2.77 6.99
CA ILE A 109 -6.92 2.99 5.95
C ILE A 109 -5.98 1.78 5.87
N VAL A 110 -5.48 1.30 7.01
CA VAL A 110 -4.59 0.12 7.09
C VAL A 110 -5.25 -1.11 6.50
N ARG A 111 -6.54 -1.36 6.82
CA ARG A 111 -7.29 -2.48 6.25
C ARG A 111 -7.45 -2.38 4.74
N TRP A 112 -7.52 -1.17 4.18
CA TRP A 112 -7.52 -0.98 2.74
C TRP A 112 -6.13 -1.23 2.15
N LEU A 113 -5.07 -0.64 2.72
CA LEU A 113 -3.68 -0.82 2.26
C LEU A 113 -3.25 -2.28 2.24
N VAL A 114 -3.55 -3.05 3.31
CA VAL A 114 -3.21 -4.48 3.37
C VAL A 114 -3.90 -5.29 2.27
N ARG A 115 -5.06 -4.85 1.76
CA ARG A 115 -5.73 -5.49 0.61
C ARG A 115 -5.07 -5.18 -0.73
N GLN A 116 -4.30 -4.10 -0.82
CA GLN A 116 -3.55 -3.72 -2.03
C GLN A 116 -2.17 -4.38 -2.10
N GLN A 117 -1.75 -5.06 -1.04
CA GLN A 117 -0.44 -5.71 -0.98
C GLN A 117 -0.41 -6.92 -1.93
N ASN A 118 0.67 -7.05 -2.70
CA ASN A 118 0.89 -8.17 -3.61
C ASN A 118 1.38 -9.42 -2.85
N ALA A 119 1.49 -10.55 -3.55
CA ALA A 119 1.89 -11.84 -2.98
C ALA A 119 3.29 -11.86 -2.33
N TYR A 120 4.15 -10.92 -2.70
CA TYR A 120 5.54 -10.83 -2.25
C TYR A 120 5.72 -9.80 -1.12
N GLY A 121 4.62 -9.21 -0.62
CA GLY A 121 4.65 -8.23 0.44
C GLY A 121 4.94 -6.78 -0.02
N GLY A 122 5.03 -6.54 -1.34
CA GLY A 122 5.16 -5.20 -1.90
C GLY A 122 3.84 -4.65 -2.45
N PHE A 123 3.92 -3.55 -3.19
CA PHE A 123 2.81 -2.94 -3.91
C PHE A 123 3.11 -2.87 -5.42
N SER A 124 2.55 -1.90 -6.14
CA SER A 124 2.59 -1.85 -7.60
C SER A 124 3.89 -1.24 -8.13
N SER A 125 4.54 -0.34 -7.38
CA SER A 125 5.82 0.27 -7.73
C SER A 125 6.79 0.29 -6.54
N THR A 126 7.89 1.03 -6.65
CA THR A 126 8.85 1.20 -5.54
C THR A 126 8.41 2.27 -4.56
N GLN A 127 7.89 3.38 -5.06
CA GLN A 127 7.54 4.55 -4.28
C GLN A 127 6.34 4.27 -3.36
N ASP A 128 5.26 3.69 -3.90
CA ASP A 128 4.10 3.27 -3.13
C ASP A 128 4.47 2.24 -2.07
N THR A 129 5.38 1.30 -2.39
CA THR A 129 5.86 0.28 -1.48
C THR A 129 6.60 0.87 -0.29
N VAL A 130 7.55 1.79 -0.52
CA VAL A 130 8.32 2.41 0.57
C VAL A 130 7.41 3.19 1.51
N VAL A 131 6.54 4.04 0.97
CA VAL A 131 5.67 4.89 1.78
C VAL A 131 4.62 4.07 2.53
N ALA A 132 4.01 3.07 1.87
CA ALA A 132 3.02 2.19 2.51
C ALA A 132 3.64 1.36 3.63
N LEU A 133 4.81 0.76 3.41
CA LEU A 133 5.51 0.00 4.46
C LEU A 133 5.90 0.91 5.64
N GLN A 134 6.33 2.15 5.38
CA GLN A 134 6.58 3.13 6.44
C GLN A 134 5.31 3.44 7.25
N ALA A 135 4.18 3.66 6.58
CA ALA A 135 2.90 3.96 7.21
C ALA A 135 2.37 2.79 8.05
N LEU A 136 2.43 1.58 7.49
CA LEU A 136 2.03 0.34 8.17
C LEU A 136 2.93 0.04 9.37
N ALA A 137 4.24 0.25 9.24
CA ALA A 137 5.17 0.12 10.35
C ALA A 137 4.86 1.13 11.47
N LEU A 138 4.61 2.40 11.13
CA LEU A 138 4.21 3.41 12.11
C LEU A 138 2.92 3.00 12.83
N TYR A 139 1.88 2.58 12.10
CA TYR A 139 0.64 2.08 12.70
C TYR A 139 0.89 0.88 13.62
N SER A 140 1.72 -0.08 13.19
CA SER A 140 2.14 -1.23 13.97
C SER A 140 2.72 -0.82 15.33
N THR A 141 3.54 0.24 15.39
CA THR A 141 4.08 0.74 16.67
C THR A 141 3.00 1.30 17.60
N ARG A 142 1.86 1.77 17.06
CA ARG A 142 0.77 2.38 17.83
C ARG A 142 -0.22 1.36 18.37
N VAL A 143 -0.44 0.27 17.64
CA VAL A 143 -1.38 -0.80 18.03
C VAL A 143 -0.68 -2.02 18.62
N PHE A 144 0.65 -1.95 18.81
CA PHE A 144 1.44 -3.05 19.33
C PHE A 144 0.93 -3.52 20.70
N SER A 145 0.70 -4.83 20.82
CA SER A 145 0.45 -5.52 22.08
C SER A 145 1.56 -6.52 22.38
N ARG A 146 1.94 -6.63 23.66
CA ARG A 146 2.99 -7.56 24.13
C ARG A 146 2.56 -9.04 24.14
N GLY A 147 1.26 -9.30 24.03
CA GLY A 147 0.68 -10.62 24.21
C GLY A 147 -0.41 -10.92 23.19
N GLY A 148 -0.94 -12.13 23.28
CA GLY A 148 -1.99 -12.63 22.41
C GLY A 148 -1.49 -13.74 21.50
N ALA A 149 -2.42 -14.63 21.20
CA ALA A 149 -2.25 -15.71 20.25
C ALA A 149 -3.61 -15.97 19.58
N SER A 150 -3.55 -16.35 18.31
CA SER A 150 -4.73 -16.69 17.53
C SER A 150 -4.47 -17.89 16.65
N THR A 151 -5.50 -18.71 16.52
CA THR A 151 -5.54 -19.81 15.56
C THR A 151 -6.41 -19.39 14.40
N VAL A 152 -5.80 -19.34 13.22
CA VAL A 152 -6.51 -19.17 11.95
C VAL A 152 -6.83 -20.55 11.41
N THR A 153 -8.11 -20.83 11.22
CA THR A 153 -8.61 -22.05 10.58
C THR A 153 -9.16 -21.68 9.21
N LEU A 154 -8.56 -22.22 8.16
CA LEU A 154 -9.06 -22.14 6.79
C LEU A 154 -9.71 -23.47 6.43
N ARG A 155 -10.92 -23.44 5.87
CA ARG A 155 -11.62 -24.64 5.38
C ARG A 155 -11.87 -24.51 3.89
N SER A 156 -11.45 -25.53 3.14
CA SER A 156 -11.64 -25.62 1.71
C SER A 156 -13.03 -26.17 1.35
N PRO A 157 -13.47 -26.00 0.10
CA PRO A 157 -14.68 -26.64 -0.43
C PRO A 157 -14.69 -28.17 -0.32
N SER A 158 -13.55 -28.84 -0.52
CA SER A 158 -13.41 -30.29 -0.38
C SER A 158 -13.41 -30.78 1.08
N GLY A 159 -13.44 -29.86 2.06
CA GLY A 159 -13.43 -30.18 3.48
C GLY A 159 -12.03 -30.27 4.09
N GLU A 160 -10.97 -29.97 3.32
CA GLU A 160 -9.62 -29.82 3.87
C GLU A 160 -9.60 -28.66 4.88
N ARG A 161 -8.87 -28.88 5.98
CA ARG A 161 -8.70 -27.90 7.05
C ARG A 161 -7.24 -27.54 7.23
N CYS A 162 -6.88 -26.29 6.95
CA CYS A 162 -5.55 -25.75 7.21
C CYS A 162 -5.57 -24.91 8.50
N LEU A 163 -4.56 -25.09 9.35
CA LEU A 163 -4.43 -24.42 10.63
C LEU A 163 -3.12 -23.62 10.68
N PHE A 164 -3.23 -22.36 11.09
CA PHE A 164 -2.10 -21.49 11.39
C PHE A 164 -2.19 -21.03 12.83
N HIS A 165 -1.15 -21.31 13.62
CA HIS A 165 -1.05 -20.84 14.99
C HIS A 165 -0.12 -19.64 15.04
N VAL A 166 -0.68 -18.45 15.29
CA VAL A 166 0.07 -17.19 15.38
C VAL A 166 0.18 -16.80 16.85
N ASN A 167 1.40 -16.69 17.35
CA ASN A 167 1.72 -16.34 18.73
C ASN A 167 2.94 -15.40 18.78
N GLN A 168 3.35 -14.98 19.97
CA GLN A 168 4.43 -14.00 20.12
C GLN A 168 5.79 -14.44 19.54
N ASN A 169 6.05 -15.73 19.50
CA ASN A 169 7.34 -16.28 19.03
C ASN A 169 7.40 -16.38 17.50
N ASN A 170 6.25 -16.47 16.82
CA ASN A 170 6.19 -16.67 15.37
C ASN A 170 5.38 -15.62 14.61
N LYS A 171 4.87 -14.57 15.26
CA LYS A 171 4.07 -13.50 14.60
C LYS A 171 4.78 -12.74 13.49
N LEU A 172 6.12 -12.78 13.45
CA LEU A 172 6.94 -12.16 12.41
C LEU A 172 7.45 -13.18 11.38
N LEU A 173 7.16 -14.48 11.57
CA LEU A 173 7.54 -15.52 10.63
C LEU A 173 6.49 -15.62 9.54
N TYR A 174 6.96 -15.62 8.29
CA TYR A 174 6.12 -15.90 7.14
C TYR A 174 5.61 -17.35 7.19
N GLN A 175 4.31 -17.52 6.96
CA GLN A 175 3.63 -18.81 6.99
C GLN A 175 2.68 -18.91 5.80
N GLU A 176 2.86 -19.96 4.98
CA GLU A 176 2.01 -20.22 3.82
C GLU A 176 1.65 -21.71 3.72
N ARG A 177 0.55 -21.99 3.01
CA ARG A 177 0.13 -23.33 2.61
C ARG A 177 -0.47 -23.26 1.21
N ALA A 178 -0.05 -24.18 0.35
CA ALA A 178 -0.72 -24.42 -0.91
C ALA A 178 -2.10 -25.02 -0.63
N LEU A 179 -3.11 -24.50 -1.33
CA LEU A 179 -4.49 -24.99 -1.25
C LEU A 179 -4.76 -25.89 -2.46
N GLN A 180 -5.39 -27.05 -2.22
CA GLN A 180 -5.68 -28.02 -3.27
C GLN A 180 -6.79 -27.54 -4.22
N ASP A 181 -7.87 -26.99 -3.67
CA ASP A 181 -9.02 -26.57 -4.47
C ASP A 181 -8.76 -25.20 -5.13
N THR A 182 -8.76 -25.10 -6.45
CA THR A 182 -8.58 -23.80 -7.13
C THR A 182 -9.86 -22.97 -7.19
N GLU A 183 -11.02 -23.60 -6.95
CA GLU A 183 -12.35 -23.00 -7.09
C GLU A 183 -13.23 -23.32 -5.87
N GLY A 184 -14.22 -22.47 -5.64
CA GLY A 184 -15.24 -22.66 -4.61
C GLY A 184 -15.12 -21.70 -3.42
N LYS A 185 -15.96 -21.92 -2.42
CA LYS A 185 -16.06 -21.05 -1.24
C LYS A 185 -15.15 -21.53 -0.12
N TYR A 186 -14.15 -20.71 0.18
CA TYR A 186 -13.31 -20.87 1.37
C TYR A 186 -13.93 -20.16 2.57
N SER A 187 -13.78 -20.74 3.75
CA SER A 187 -14.12 -20.07 5.01
C SER A 187 -12.88 -19.88 5.86
N VAL A 188 -12.74 -18.68 6.43
CA VAL A 188 -11.63 -18.33 7.33
C VAL A 188 -12.22 -17.98 8.69
N GLU A 189 -11.81 -18.71 9.71
CA GLU A 189 -12.25 -18.54 11.09
C GLU A 189 -11.01 -18.22 11.95
N VAL A 190 -11.07 -17.15 12.74
CA VAL A 190 -9.98 -16.77 13.64
C VAL A 190 -10.49 -16.87 15.08
N LYS A 191 -9.79 -17.65 15.91
CA LYS A 191 -10.06 -17.76 17.35
C LYS A 191 -8.84 -17.38 18.16
N GLY A 192 -9.02 -16.45 19.10
CA GLY A 192 -7.96 -16.02 19.99
C GLY A 192 -8.07 -14.55 20.37
N SER A 193 -6.98 -14.00 20.89
CA SER A 193 -6.90 -12.62 21.40
C SER A 193 -6.03 -11.70 20.56
N ALA A 194 -5.41 -12.21 19.48
CA ALA A 194 -4.60 -11.43 18.55
C ALA A 194 -5.28 -11.28 17.18
N CYS A 195 -5.08 -10.16 16.51
CA CYS A 195 -5.46 -10.02 15.10
C CYS A 195 -4.47 -10.78 14.22
N ALA A 196 -4.94 -11.38 13.13
CA ALA A 196 -4.11 -11.98 12.09
C ALA A 196 -4.48 -11.37 10.73
N SER A 197 -3.47 -11.04 9.93
CA SER A 197 -3.66 -10.72 8.51
C SER A 197 -3.57 -12.01 7.72
N VAL A 198 -4.52 -12.22 6.80
CA VAL A 198 -4.59 -13.42 5.96
C VAL A 198 -4.69 -12.96 4.51
N GLN A 199 -3.84 -13.52 3.66
CA GLN A 199 -3.82 -13.26 2.23
C GLN A 199 -4.01 -14.58 1.48
N VAL A 200 -4.77 -14.53 0.39
CA VAL A 200 -4.93 -15.65 -0.54
C VAL A 200 -4.38 -15.19 -1.88
N VAL A 201 -3.52 -16.00 -2.48
CA VAL A 201 -2.85 -15.70 -3.74
C VAL A 201 -3.19 -16.77 -4.75
N LEU A 202 -3.64 -16.35 -5.94
CA LEU A 202 -3.94 -17.23 -7.07
C LEU A 202 -3.07 -16.81 -8.25
N HIS A 203 -2.29 -17.76 -8.78
CA HIS A 203 -1.52 -17.59 -9.99
C HIS A 203 -2.12 -18.45 -11.10
N TYR A 204 -2.40 -17.84 -12.26
CA TYR A 204 -2.94 -18.53 -13.43
C TYR A 204 -2.46 -17.86 -14.72
N ASN A 205 -2.41 -18.64 -15.79
CA ASN A 205 -2.07 -18.13 -17.11
C ASN A 205 -3.29 -17.46 -17.75
N VAL A 206 -3.07 -16.34 -18.42
CA VAL A 206 -4.10 -15.63 -19.21
C VAL A 206 -3.66 -15.53 -20.67
N PRO A 207 -4.60 -15.48 -21.63
CA PRO A 207 -4.28 -15.12 -23.00
C PRO A 207 -3.63 -13.74 -23.07
N THR A 208 -2.72 -13.54 -24.02
CA THR A 208 -2.09 -12.24 -24.25
C THR A 208 -3.16 -11.17 -24.52
N PRO A 209 -3.16 -10.04 -23.79
CA PRO A 209 -4.12 -8.96 -24.01
C PRO A 209 -4.07 -8.45 -25.46
N THR A 210 -5.23 -8.27 -26.08
CA THR A 210 -5.35 -7.84 -27.48
C THR A 210 -5.15 -6.33 -27.68
N ARG A 211 -5.14 -5.55 -26.59
CA ARG A 211 -4.98 -4.09 -26.61
C ARG A 211 -3.99 -3.67 -25.53
N SER A 212 -2.98 -2.90 -25.92
CA SER A 212 -2.21 -2.10 -24.97
C SER A 212 -2.83 -0.72 -24.85
N THR A 213 -2.99 -0.25 -23.60
CA THR A 213 -3.59 1.05 -23.28
C THR A 213 -2.55 2.16 -23.16
N THR A 214 -1.26 1.84 -23.07
CA THR A 214 -0.23 2.83 -22.73
C THR A 214 1.06 2.66 -23.55
N LEU A 215 1.61 1.45 -23.63
CA LEU A 215 2.87 1.17 -24.34
C LEU A 215 2.71 -0.02 -25.29
N SER A 216 2.95 0.16 -26.59
CA SER A 216 2.99 -0.95 -27.54
C SER A 216 4.40 -1.51 -27.63
N ILE A 217 4.56 -2.82 -27.56
CA ILE A 217 5.83 -3.51 -27.83
C ILE A 217 5.57 -4.53 -28.92
N GLN A 218 6.29 -4.44 -30.04
CA GLN A 218 6.24 -5.43 -31.10
C GLN A 218 7.49 -6.32 -31.03
N VAL A 219 7.30 -7.63 -31.12
CA VAL A 219 8.40 -8.59 -31.15
C VAL A 219 8.38 -9.28 -32.51
N THR A 220 9.47 -9.14 -33.28
CA THR A 220 9.64 -9.82 -34.56
C THR A 220 10.76 -10.86 -34.43
N PRO A 221 10.44 -12.15 -34.34
CA PRO A 221 11.47 -13.18 -34.32
C PRO A 221 12.10 -13.29 -35.72
N GLU A 222 13.43 -13.18 -35.79
CA GLU A 222 14.22 -13.45 -37.00
C GLU A 222 14.94 -14.78 -36.80
N VAL A 223 14.73 -15.75 -37.69
CA VAL A 223 15.39 -17.07 -37.64
C VAL A 223 16.30 -17.21 -38.85
N ASP A 224 17.61 -17.36 -38.61
CA ASP A 224 18.57 -17.68 -39.65
C ASP A 224 18.74 -19.20 -39.76
N CYS A 225 18.07 -19.81 -40.74
CA CYS A 225 18.11 -21.25 -41.00
C CYS A 225 19.40 -21.72 -41.71
N ASN A 226 20.31 -20.81 -42.10
CA ASN A 226 21.52 -21.14 -42.87
C ASN A 226 22.76 -21.34 -41.99
N ILE A 227 22.69 -21.04 -40.69
CA ILE A 227 23.79 -21.23 -39.75
C ILE A 227 23.58 -22.57 -39.03
N LYS A 228 24.59 -23.48 -39.05
CA LYS A 228 24.63 -24.72 -38.25
C LYS A 228 24.67 -24.48 -36.71
N SER A 229 24.32 -23.28 -36.25
CA SER A 229 24.33 -22.88 -34.85
C SER A 229 22.98 -23.22 -34.22
N LEU A 230 23.00 -24.10 -33.21
CA LEU A 230 21.84 -24.53 -32.43
C LEU A 230 21.20 -23.43 -31.55
N ARG A 231 21.61 -22.17 -31.67
CA ARG A 231 21.12 -21.07 -30.83
C ARG A 231 20.26 -20.09 -31.64
N PRO A 232 18.92 -20.14 -31.50
CA PRO A 232 18.07 -19.10 -32.06
C PRO A 232 18.45 -17.75 -31.45
N ARG A 233 18.78 -16.75 -32.29
CA ARG A 233 18.97 -15.36 -31.86
C ARG A 233 17.63 -14.66 -32.00
N VAL A 234 17.12 -14.11 -30.90
CA VAL A 234 15.91 -13.29 -30.91
C VAL A 234 16.33 -11.82 -30.88
N THR A 235 16.01 -11.07 -31.91
CA THR A 235 16.21 -9.62 -31.96
C THR A 235 14.92 -8.93 -31.52
N LEU A 236 14.95 -8.21 -30.40
CA LEU A 236 13.81 -7.43 -29.92
C LEU A 236 13.85 -6.02 -30.52
N LYS A 237 12.90 -5.67 -31.39
CA LYS A 237 12.72 -4.31 -31.91
C LYS A 237 11.63 -3.59 -31.14
N LEU A 238 12.01 -2.79 -30.14
CA LEU A 238 11.06 -1.99 -29.37
C LEU A 238 10.64 -0.76 -30.18
N GLN A 239 9.35 -0.63 -30.49
CA GLN A 239 8.76 0.56 -31.12
C GLN A 239 7.71 1.16 -30.20
N SER A 240 7.98 2.36 -29.67
CA SER A 240 6.93 3.18 -29.04
C SER A 240 6.05 3.78 -30.13
N ARG A 241 4.74 3.84 -29.89
CA ARG A 241 3.88 4.76 -30.65
C ARG A 241 4.17 6.20 -30.25
#